data_AF-A0A967H4P3-F1
#
_entry.id   AF-A0A967H4P3-F1
#
_cell.length_a   1.000
_cell.length_b   1.000
_cell.length_c   1.000
_cell.angle_alpha   90.00
_cell.angle_beta   90.00
_cell.angle_gamma   90.00
#
_symmetry.space_group_name_H-M   'P 1'
#
loop_
_entity.id
_entity.type
_entity.pdbx_description
1 polymer ?
#
loop_
_entity_poly.entity_id
_entity_poly.type
_entity_poly.pdbx_seq_one_letter_code
_entity_poly.pdbx_strand_id
1 'polypeptide(L)' 'SGGSCRSIPEFNITLALTQCSRLLSRFGGHAQAAGFTLPTKNLPHLTQRLSQLATSQLAGLDLRPSLDIDAEVTLP' A
#
# COMPACT_ATOMS: atom_id res chain seq x y z
N SER A 1 0.89 -11.99 -14.78
CA SER A 1 -0.39 -11.95 -14.02
C SER A 1 -0.70 -10.50 -13.64
N GLY A 2 -1.97 -10.20 -13.33
CA GLY A 2 -2.38 -8.91 -12.76
C GLY A 2 -2.55 -8.99 -11.25
N GLY A 3 -2.40 -7.86 -10.56
CA GLY A 3 -2.56 -7.72 -9.12
C GLY A 3 -3.13 -6.36 -8.74
N SER A 4 -3.72 -6.30 -7.54
CA SER A 4 -4.23 -5.05 -6.96
C SER A 4 -3.66 -4.86 -5.56
N CYS A 5 -3.51 -3.60 -5.15
CA CYS A 5 -3.02 -3.22 -3.83
C CYS A 5 -3.98 -2.24 -3.15
N ARG A 6 -3.97 -2.27 -1.82
CA ARG A 6 -4.60 -1.29 -0.94
C ARG A 6 -3.59 -0.82 0.10
N SER A 7 -3.77 0.38 0.61
CA SER A 7 -2.85 1.00 1.57
C SER A 7 -3.57 1.85 2.61
N ILE A 8 -2.81 2.14 3.65
CA ILE A 8 -3.19 3.06 4.73
C ILE A 8 -2.65 4.47 4.42
N PRO A 9 -3.18 5.53 5.05
CA PRO A 9 -2.69 6.91 4.86
C PRO A 9 -1.18 7.06 5.03
N GLU A 10 -0.57 6.29 5.93
CA GLU A 10 0.84 6.35 6.29
C GLU A 10 1.76 5.66 5.25
N PHE A 11 1.20 4.89 4.31
CA PHE A 11 1.97 4.16 3.31
C PHE A 11 1.47 4.42 1.89
N ASN A 12 2.28 5.12 1.09
CA ASN A 12 1.91 5.40 -0.30
C ASN A 12 2.27 4.23 -1.22
N ILE A 13 1.25 3.49 -1.65
CA ILE A 13 1.45 2.27 -2.44
C ILE A 13 1.99 2.55 -3.85
N THR A 14 1.59 3.65 -4.49
CA THR A 14 2.08 4.00 -5.83
C THR A 14 3.57 4.34 -5.78
N LEU A 15 4.02 5.06 -4.75
CA LEU A 15 5.44 5.34 -4.57
C LEU A 15 6.25 4.07 -4.30
N ALA A 16 5.72 3.13 -3.49
CA ALA A 16 6.35 1.85 -3.27
C ALA A 16 6.47 1.01 -4.57
N LEU A 17 5.43 1.01 -5.41
CA LEU A 17 5.45 0.36 -6.72
C LEU A 17 6.43 1.03 -7.70
N THR A 18 6.57 2.36 -7.66
CA THR A 18 7.59 3.08 -8.45
C THR A 18 9.01 2.60 -8.12
N GLN A 19 9.31 2.39 -6.83
CA GLN A 19 10.61 1.85 -6.39
C GLN A 19 10.83 0.40 -6.85
N CYS A 20 9.75 -0.33 -7.11
CA CYS A 20 9.75 -1.69 -7.63
C CYS A 20 9.54 -1.77 -9.15
N SER A 21 9.57 -0.64 -9.88
CA SER A 21 9.23 -0.54 -11.31
C SER A 21 9.94 -1.57 -12.20
N ARG A 22 11.20 -1.90 -11.90
CA ARG A 22 11.98 -2.93 -12.63
C ARG A 22 11.39 -4.35 -12.57
N LEU A 23 10.56 -4.64 -11.57
CA LEU A 23 9.91 -5.95 -11.40
C LEU A 23 8.57 -6.04 -12.15
N LEU A 24 8.03 -4.89 -12.56
CA LEU A 24 6.66 -4.70 -13.04
C LEU A 24 6.66 -4.48 -14.56
N SER A 25 5.63 -4.97 -15.23
CA SER A 25 5.37 -4.66 -16.64
C SER A 25 4.57 -3.36 -16.79
N ARG A 26 3.62 -3.12 -15.88
CA ARG A 26 2.81 -1.89 -15.80
C ARG A 26 2.30 -1.71 -14.38
N PHE A 27 2.11 -0.48 -13.95
CA PHE A 27 1.41 -0.16 -12.70
C PHE A 27 0.74 1.23 -12.79
N GLY A 28 -0.21 1.50 -11.91
CA GLY A 28 -0.87 2.80 -11.80
C GLY A 28 -1.93 2.82 -10.70
N GLY A 29 -2.32 4.03 -10.28
CA GLY A 29 -3.31 4.25 -9.22
C GLY A 29 -2.98 5.45 -8.34
N HIS A 30 -3.53 5.47 -7.14
CA HIS A 30 -3.41 6.52 -6.14
C HIS A 30 -2.69 6.02 -4.88
N ALA A 31 -2.37 6.95 -3.97
CA ALA A 31 -1.61 6.66 -2.76
C ALA A 31 -2.16 5.49 -1.92
N GLN A 32 -3.49 5.31 -1.89
CA GLN A 32 -4.15 4.26 -1.11
C GLN A 32 -4.58 3.03 -1.93
N ALA A 33 -4.52 3.08 -3.26
CA ALA A 33 -4.97 1.97 -4.10
C ALA A 33 -4.29 1.99 -5.46
N ALA A 34 -3.75 0.85 -5.88
CA ALA A 34 -3.09 0.71 -7.18
C ALA A 34 -3.34 -0.66 -7.80
N GLY A 35 -3.14 -0.76 -9.11
CA GLY A 35 -3.09 -2.00 -9.87
C GLY A 35 -1.75 -2.15 -10.58
N PHE A 36 -1.32 -3.39 -10.78
CA PHE A 36 -0.07 -3.69 -11.48
C PHE A 36 -0.14 -5.01 -12.26
N THR A 37 0.76 -5.18 -13.21
CA THR A 37 1.03 -6.44 -13.91
C THR A 37 2.52 -6.75 -13.82
N LEU A 38 2.85 -8.03 -13.74
CA LEU A 38 4.23 -8.52 -13.66
C LEU A 38 4.39 -9.94 -14.22
N PRO A 39 5.62 -10.35 -14.59
CA PRO A 39 5.96 -11.75 -14.76
C PRO A 39 5.80 -12.51 -13.44
N THR A 40 5.12 -13.65 -13.43
CA THR A 40 4.81 -14.41 -12.20
C THR A 40 6.06 -14.75 -11.38
N LYS A 41 7.19 -15.01 -12.06
CA LYS A 41 8.49 -15.26 -11.41
C LYS A 41 9.00 -14.10 -10.54
N ASN A 42 8.55 -12.87 -10.79
CA ASN A 42 8.94 -11.69 -10.02
C ASN A 42 8.08 -11.47 -8.77
N LEU A 43 6.98 -12.23 -8.59
CA LEU A 43 6.08 -12.06 -7.45
C LEU A 43 6.79 -12.19 -6.09
N PRO A 44 7.65 -13.21 -5.85
CA PRO A 44 8.37 -13.32 -4.58
C PRO A 44 9.27 -12.09 -4.31
N HIS A 45 9.95 -11.60 -5.35
CA HIS A 45 10.79 -10.41 -5.24
C HIS A 45 9.99 -9.14 -4.95
N LEU A 46 8.82 -8.98 -5.57
CA LEU A 46 7.93 -7.85 -5.31
C LEU A 46 7.44 -7.88 -3.87
N THR A 47 6.97 -9.03 -3.39
CA THR A 47 6.51 -9.21 -2.00
C THR A 47 7.61 -8.83 -1.02
N GLN A 48 8.83 -9.37 -1.18
CA GLN A 48 9.95 -9.06 -0.30
C GLN A 48 10.27 -7.56 -0.30
N ARG A 49 10.33 -6.93 -1.48
CA ARG A 49 10.64 -5.49 -1.59
C ARG A 49 9.57 -4.61 -0.97
N LEU A 50 8.30 -4.91 -1.21
CA LEU A 50 7.19 -4.15 -0.63
C LEU A 50 7.15 -4.31 0.89
N SER A 51 7.37 -5.52 1.42
CA SER A 51 7.48 -5.75 2.87
C SER A 51 8.62 -4.94 3.49
N GLN A 52 9.81 -4.93 2.88
CA GLN A 52 10.95 -4.15 3.36
C GLN A 52 10.66 -2.64 3.37
N LEU A 53 10.02 -2.12 2.31
CA LEU A 53 9.63 -0.73 2.23
C LEU A 53 8.59 -0.37 3.31
N ALA A 54 7.58 -1.22 3.51
CA ALA A 54 6.58 -1.02 4.54
C ALA A 54 7.21 -1.06 5.94
N THR A 55 8.03 -2.07 6.25
CA THR A 55 8.73 -2.16 7.54
C THR A 55 9.59 -0.94 7.80
N SER A 56 10.34 -0.45 6.81
CA SER A 56 11.21 0.71 6.99
C SER A 56 10.44 2.02 7.11
N GLN A 57 9.38 2.24 6.34
CA GLN A 57 8.64 3.50 6.34
C GLN A 57 7.67 3.62 7.52
N LEU A 58 7.14 2.49 7.99
CA LEU A 58 6.21 2.44 9.10
C LEU A 58 6.92 2.21 10.44
N ALA A 59 8.24 2.06 10.44
CA ALA A 59 9.01 1.87 11.67
C ALA A 59 8.81 3.06 12.62
N GLY A 60 8.45 2.77 13.87
CA GLY A 60 8.25 3.78 14.90
C GLY A 60 6.91 4.51 14.83
N LEU A 61 6.04 4.20 13.86
CA LEU A 61 4.66 4.70 13.85
C LEU A 61 3.79 3.82 14.75
N ASP A 62 3.01 4.47 15.61
CA ASP A 62 1.96 3.80 16.38
C ASP A 62 0.71 3.63 15.51
N LEU A 63 0.71 2.54 14.73
CA LEU A 63 -0.38 2.25 13.79
C LEU A 63 -1.59 1.70 14.55
N ARG A 64 -2.67 2.49 14.58
CA ARG A 64 -3.94 2.09 15.18
C ARG A 64 -5.09 2.37 14.22
N PRO A 65 -6.12 1.51 14.18
CA PRO A 65 -7.35 1.85 13.49
C PRO A 65 -7.90 3.18 14.02
N SER A 66 -8.17 4.12 13.12
CA SER A 66 -8.81 5.39 13.46
C SER A 66 -10.33 5.23 13.42
N LEU A 67 -11.02 5.71 14.46
CA LEU A 67 -12.47 5.92 14.44
C LEU A 67 -12.70 7.43 14.42
N ASP A 68 -13.17 7.94 13.29
CA ASP A 68 -13.53 9.34 13.14
C ASP A 68 -15.01 9.52 13.55
N ILE A 69 -15.27 10.43 14.51
CA ILE A 69 -16.61 10.70 15.02
C ILE A 69 -16.98 12.11 14.55
N ASP A 70 -17.83 12.18 13.53
CA ASP A 70 -18.28 13.44 12.95
C ASP A 70 -19.12 14.27 13.94
N ALA A 71 -19.97 13.59 14.72
CA ALA A 71 -20.84 14.23 15.70
C ALA A 71 -21.29 13.25 16.78
N GLU A 72 -21.49 13.78 17.99
CA GLU A 72 -22.20 13.10 19.07
C GLU A 72 -23.64 13.64 19.14
N VAL A 73 -24.63 12.75 19.22
CA VAL A 73 -26.04 13.13 19.26
C VAL A 73 -26.71 12.48 20.46
N THR A 74 -27.44 13.28 21.24
CA THR A 74 -28.26 12.81 22.36
C THR A 74 -29.57 12.25 21.84
N LEU A 75 -29.90 11.02 22.23
CA LEU A 75 -31.19 10.39 21.92
C LEU A 75 -32.29 10.94 22.85
N PRO A 76 -33.54 11.09 22.36
CA PRO A 76 -34.67 11.55 23.17
C PRO A 76 -35.12 10.53 24.22
#